data_AF-A0A7X1G0L9-F1
#
_entry.id   AF-A0A7X1G0L9-F1
#
_cell.length_a   1.000
_cell.length_b   1.000
_cell.length_c   1.000
_cell.angle_alpha   90.00
_cell.angle_beta   90.00
_cell.angle_gamma   90.00
#
_symmetry.space_group_name_H-M   'P 1'
#
loop_
_entity.id
_entity.type
_entity.pdbx_description
1 polymer ?
#
loop_
_entity_poly.entity_id
_entity_poly.type
_entity_poly.pdbx_seq_one_letter_code
_entity_poly.pdbx_strand_id
1 'polypeptide(L)'
;MTPTRSSLRPLLRANLLATLRNPMALVYGWLFPLLFLVGFWALYGDDPVPLALHAGQFFTITILGSAAFGLPTQMVGERETGLWRHYALAPAPRWRFVVALVLARAALLAGALLLLHWTARALGMPPLPHPVSTTLALMVAALCFLCIGALIGTLAPNVPAVQALGQCLFLPMLIIGGVAVPLASLPGWALPLSNLLPGRHAVVAIQTAVTGTGTRAAGFELLALTGHGLLALLAAVILFRWEPDAGLRPGRRGWLIVPVLAAWLALAGLAAQLARPVPAPPDRASAGTPATYVRPTAATVLPQAPRPAIIRAVPSPATPAAMAAGIPTPAVPAVAAEPAVPASVDLDRIAFERLPPDAGLVAPIAAEPPDPVLESALARIRRQLESWPPAREGDARQQVQTLLLIAAVPDLLQMDPLERHLPALVEAELRQRIPATVLPNLLAQIALDPQGGSVAARSQLPAIGLPAHAGPEAPLRGRVMLYAFKLLGRVTGRRVGDPPAPAGSD
;
A
#
# COMPACT_ATOMS: atom_id res chain seq x y z
N MET A 1 9.55 -15.09 -40.05
CA MET A 1 9.34 -14.18 -38.90
C MET A 1 10.68 -13.93 -38.23
N THR A 2 11.31 -12.80 -38.52
CA THR A 2 12.54 -12.39 -37.85
C THR A 2 12.22 -12.05 -36.40
N PRO A 3 12.99 -12.54 -35.40
CA PRO A 3 12.80 -12.15 -34.02
C PRO A 3 13.16 -10.67 -33.93
N THR A 4 12.14 -9.80 -33.91
CA THR A 4 12.33 -8.38 -33.65
C THR A 4 13.08 -8.29 -32.32
N ARG A 5 14.28 -7.70 -32.38
CA ARG A 5 15.10 -7.44 -31.20
C ARG A 5 14.29 -6.52 -30.28
N SER A 6 13.49 -7.10 -29.38
CA SER A 6 12.62 -6.34 -28.50
C SER A 6 13.50 -5.49 -27.57
N SER A 7 13.58 -4.20 -27.86
CA SER A 7 14.40 -3.26 -27.09
C SER A 7 13.83 -3.13 -25.67
N LEU A 8 14.70 -3.03 -24.66
CA LEU A 8 14.30 -2.72 -23.27
C LEU A 8 13.79 -1.27 -23.12
N ARG A 9 14.17 -0.39 -24.06
CA ARG A 9 13.93 1.05 -23.98
C ARG A 9 12.43 1.44 -23.88
N PRO A 10 11.50 0.85 -24.65
CA PRO A 10 10.08 1.17 -24.55
C PRO A 10 9.48 0.79 -23.20
N LEU A 11 9.85 -0.38 -22.65
CA LEU A 11 9.41 -0.82 -21.32
C LEU A 11 9.94 0.10 -20.23
N LEU A 12 11.21 0.46 -20.29
CA LEU A 12 11.83 1.41 -19.36
C LEU A 12 11.14 2.77 -19.39
N ARG A 13 10.90 3.32 -20.59
CA ARG A 13 10.24 4.62 -20.78
C ARG A 13 8.82 4.61 -20.24
N ALA A 14 8.04 3.57 -20.52
CA ALA A 14 6.67 3.45 -20.05
C ALA A 14 6.60 3.46 -18.52
N ASN A 15 7.44 2.65 -17.86
CA ASN A 15 7.50 2.57 -16.40
C ASN A 15 7.93 3.90 -15.74
N LEU A 16 8.91 4.59 -16.33
CA LEU A 16 9.34 5.90 -15.85
C LEU A 16 8.21 6.94 -15.94
N LEU A 17 7.55 7.03 -17.09
CA LEU A 17 6.46 7.98 -17.30
C LEU A 17 5.26 7.68 -16.39
N ALA A 18 4.91 6.41 -16.20
CA ALA A 18 3.83 6.01 -15.29
C ALA A 18 4.12 6.47 -13.86
N THR A 19 5.35 6.29 -13.39
CA THR A 19 5.73 6.67 -12.03
C THR A 19 5.80 8.18 -11.84
N LEU A 20 6.35 8.92 -12.82
CA LEU A 20 6.43 10.38 -12.78
C LEU A 20 5.05 11.06 -12.81
N ARG A 21 4.02 10.36 -13.31
CA ARG A 21 2.63 10.85 -13.32
C ARG A 21 1.86 10.54 -12.04
N ASN A 22 2.44 9.79 -11.11
CA ASN A 22 1.82 9.48 -9.83
C ASN A 22 2.37 10.43 -8.74
N PRO A 23 1.65 11.52 -8.41
CA PRO A 23 2.15 12.52 -7.46
C PRO A 23 2.35 11.93 -6.06
N MET A 24 1.50 10.98 -5.65
CA MET A 24 1.61 10.33 -4.34
C MET A 24 2.89 9.49 -4.24
N ALA A 25 3.23 8.75 -5.29
CA ALA A 25 4.46 7.96 -5.32
C ALA A 25 5.73 8.83 -5.29
N LEU A 26 5.70 10.01 -5.92
CA LEU A 26 6.79 10.97 -5.88
C LEU A 26 6.91 11.63 -4.51
N VAL A 27 5.80 12.12 -3.95
CA VAL A 27 5.79 12.77 -2.62
C VAL A 27 6.34 11.81 -1.57
N TYR A 28 5.80 10.60 -1.44
CA TYR A 28 6.29 9.66 -0.42
C TYR A 28 7.72 9.19 -0.68
N GLY A 29 8.08 8.92 -1.94
CA GLY A 29 9.41 8.45 -2.30
C GLY A 29 10.52 9.49 -2.10
N TRP A 30 10.19 10.78 -2.09
CA TRP A 30 11.16 11.88 -2.07
C TRP A 30 11.11 12.69 -0.76
N LEU A 31 9.92 12.88 -0.17
CA LEU A 31 9.73 13.63 1.07
C LEU A 31 10.21 12.85 2.30
N PHE A 32 9.88 11.56 2.39
CA PHE A 32 10.17 10.76 3.58
C PHE A 32 11.70 10.59 3.83
N PRO A 33 12.54 10.38 2.80
CA PRO A 33 13.99 10.44 2.95
C PRO A 33 14.51 11.75 3.54
N LEU A 34 13.93 12.89 3.14
CA LEU A 34 14.32 14.20 3.66
C LEU A 34 13.96 14.36 5.14
N LEU A 35 12.83 13.79 5.57
CA LEU A 35 12.45 13.77 6.97
C LEU A 35 13.50 13.03 7.82
N PHE A 36 13.94 11.84 7.38
CA PHE A 36 15.02 11.13 8.07
C PHE A 36 16.33 11.91 8.06
N LEU A 37 16.71 12.52 6.93
CA LEU A 37 17.91 13.34 6.85
C LEU A 37 17.90 14.48 7.88
N VAL A 38 16.78 15.22 7.96
CA VAL A 38 16.59 16.28 8.96
C VAL A 38 16.61 15.70 10.37
N GLY A 39 16.01 14.52 10.58
CA GLY A 39 16.07 13.79 11.84
C GLY A 39 17.50 13.45 12.26
N PHE A 40 18.34 12.92 11.36
CA PHE A 40 19.76 12.64 11.61
C PHE A 40 20.54 13.93 11.91
N TRP A 41 20.28 14.99 11.13
CA TRP A 41 20.90 16.29 11.35
C TRP A 41 20.55 16.87 12.74
N ALA A 42 19.28 16.77 13.15
CA ALA A 42 18.80 17.28 14.43
C ALA A 42 19.26 16.42 15.62
N LEU A 43 19.21 15.09 15.48
CA LEU A 43 19.51 14.14 16.55
C LEU A 43 21.01 14.06 16.86
N TYR A 44 21.85 14.12 15.84
CA TYR A 44 23.31 14.01 15.99
C TYR A 44 24.02 15.35 15.89
N GLY A 45 23.32 16.47 16.06
CA GLY A 45 23.86 17.82 15.84
C GLY A 45 25.09 18.20 16.67
N ASP A 46 25.41 17.44 17.73
CA ASP A 46 26.59 17.61 18.58
C ASP A 46 27.86 16.96 17.99
N ASP A 47 27.72 16.07 16.99
CA ASP A 47 28.84 15.56 16.23
C ASP A 47 29.43 16.67 15.31
N PRO A 48 30.74 16.67 15.02
CA PRO A 48 31.36 17.71 14.20
C PRO A 48 30.85 17.76 12.75
N VAL A 49 30.46 16.60 12.20
CA VAL A 49 29.93 16.46 10.83
C VAL A 49 28.89 15.31 10.80
N PRO A 50 27.71 15.51 11.42
CA PRO A 50 26.78 14.43 11.71
C PRO A 50 26.33 13.68 10.46
N LEU A 51 26.04 14.41 9.39
CA LEU A 51 25.59 13.84 8.13
C LEU A 51 26.69 13.06 7.40
N ALA A 52 27.97 13.38 7.60
CA ALA A 52 29.04 12.55 7.04
C ALA A 52 29.21 11.25 7.84
N LEU A 53 29.13 11.32 9.16
CA LEU A 53 29.33 10.18 10.07
C LEU A 53 28.18 9.16 10.03
N HIS A 54 26.97 9.61 9.67
CA HIS A 54 25.77 8.77 9.58
C HIS A 54 25.26 8.59 8.14
N ALA A 55 26.11 8.86 7.13
CA ALA A 55 25.75 8.75 5.71
C ALA A 55 25.28 7.34 5.32
N GLY A 56 25.97 6.30 5.83
CA GLY A 56 25.59 4.91 5.60
C GLY A 56 24.16 4.62 6.05
N GLN A 57 23.71 5.21 7.16
CA GLN A 57 22.38 4.98 7.73
C GLN A 57 21.29 5.66 6.90
N PHE A 58 21.38 6.98 6.68
CA PHE A 58 20.29 7.69 5.99
C PHE A 58 20.21 7.38 4.48
N PHE A 59 21.32 7.04 3.82
CA PHE A 59 21.26 6.55 2.45
C PHE A 59 20.65 5.15 2.40
N THR A 60 21.03 4.25 3.32
CA THR A 60 20.48 2.89 3.34
C THR A 60 18.99 2.88 3.67
N ILE A 61 18.52 3.66 4.66
CA ILE A 61 17.08 3.71 4.99
C ILE A 61 16.24 4.22 3.82
N THR A 62 16.77 5.18 3.05
CA THR A 62 16.14 5.73 1.84
C THR A 62 16.02 4.67 0.76
N ILE A 63 17.12 3.96 0.48
CA ILE A 63 17.16 2.88 -0.51
C ILE A 63 16.21 1.76 -0.09
N LEU A 64 16.32 1.31 1.16
CA LEU A 64 15.54 0.22 1.72
C LEU A 64 14.04 0.54 1.69
N GLY A 65 13.62 1.73 2.13
CA GLY A 65 12.21 2.12 2.13
C GLY A 65 11.64 2.21 0.71
N SER A 66 12.37 2.83 -0.21
CA SER A 66 11.91 2.93 -1.61
C SER A 66 11.79 1.57 -2.30
N ALA A 67 12.71 0.65 -1.99
CA ALA A 67 12.74 -0.67 -2.60
C ALA A 67 11.77 -1.67 -1.95
N ALA A 68 11.63 -1.66 -0.62
CA ALA A 68 10.75 -2.59 0.11
C ALA A 68 9.26 -2.28 -0.08
N PHE A 69 8.91 -1.01 -0.32
CA PHE A 69 7.51 -0.60 -0.43
C PHE A 69 7.17 -0.04 -1.81
N GLY A 70 8.02 0.79 -2.42
CA GLY A 70 7.67 1.50 -3.65
C GLY A 70 7.51 0.60 -4.87
N LEU A 71 8.58 -0.12 -5.25
CA LEU A 71 8.56 -1.04 -6.40
C LEU A 71 7.49 -2.15 -6.27
N PRO A 72 7.44 -2.92 -5.17
CA PRO A 72 6.46 -4.00 -5.07
C PRO A 72 5.01 -3.51 -5.03
N THR A 73 4.74 -2.36 -4.41
CA THR A 73 3.38 -1.78 -4.41
C THR A 73 2.95 -1.42 -5.83
N GLN A 74 3.84 -0.81 -6.61
CA GLN A 74 3.57 -0.54 -8.02
C GLN A 74 3.32 -1.82 -8.80
N MET A 75 4.18 -2.83 -8.64
CA MET A 75 4.05 -4.11 -9.34
C MET A 75 2.70 -4.78 -9.06
N VAL A 76 2.28 -4.81 -7.79
CA VAL A 76 1.02 -5.46 -7.41
C VAL A 76 -0.19 -4.61 -7.78
N GLY A 77 -0.13 -3.29 -7.62
CA GLY A 77 -1.21 -2.40 -8.09
C GLY A 77 -1.42 -2.44 -9.61
N GLU A 78 -0.36 -2.54 -10.40
CA GLU A 78 -0.46 -2.75 -11.84
C GLU A 78 -1.02 -4.14 -12.20
N ARG A 79 -0.76 -5.15 -11.36
CA ARG A 79 -1.34 -6.49 -11.52
C ARG A 79 -2.84 -6.48 -11.20
N GLU A 80 -3.25 -5.84 -10.10
CA GLU A 80 -4.65 -5.72 -9.66
C GLU A 80 -5.51 -4.96 -10.68
N THR A 81 -4.95 -3.95 -11.36
CA THR A 81 -5.65 -3.21 -12.43
C THR A 81 -5.70 -3.95 -13.77
N GLY A 82 -5.10 -5.15 -13.85
CA GLY A 82 -5.06 -5.97 -15.06
C GLY A 82 -4.09 -5.46 -16.13
N LEU A 83 -3.29 -4.42 -15.86
CA LEU A 83 -2.32 -3.87 -16.83
C LEU A 83 -1.32 -4.92 -17.32
N TRP A 84 -0.93 -5.83 -16.42
CA TRP A 84 0.01 -6.91 -16.74
C TRP A 84 -0.53 -7.95 -17.73
N ARG A 85 -1.86 -8.07 -17.88
CA ARG A 85 -2.48 -8.92 -18.93
C ARG A 85 -2.15 -8.40 -20.32
N HIS A 86 -2.11 -7.07 -20.49
CA HIS A 86 -1.68 -6.46 -21.75
C HIS A 86 -0.18 -6.67 -22.00
N TYR A 87 0.66 -6.58 -20.95
CA TYR A 87 2.09 -6.84 -21.08
C TYR A 87 2.42 -8.31 -21.38
N ALA A 88 1.57 -9.26 -20.95
CA ALA A 88 1.74 -10.68 -21.27
C ALA A 88 1.63 -10.99 -22.77
N LEU A 89 0.96 -10.13 -23.55
CA LEU A 89 0.85 -10.24 -25.01
C LEU A 89 2.11 -9.72 -25.73
N ALA A 90 2.99 -9.00 -25.04
CA ALA A 90 4.23 -8.52 -25.64
C ALA A 90 5.19 -9.69 -25.92
N PRO A 91 5.87 -9.73 -27.07
CA PRO A 91 6.84 -10.79 -27.41
C PRO A 91 8.18 -10.57 -26.67
N ALA A 92 8.13 -10.49 -25.34
CA ALA A 92 9.28 -10.28 -24.48
C ALA A 92 9.32 -11.36 -23.37
N PRO A 93 10.47 -12.00 -23.13
CA PRO A 93 10.62 -12.93 -22.02
C PRO A 93 10.46 -12.21 -20.67
N ARG A 94 9.93 -12.91 -19.67
CA ARG A 94 9.62 -12.39 -18.31
C ARG A 94 10.79 -11.65 -17.65
N TRP A 95 12.01 -12.16 -17.81
CA TRP A 95 13.21 -11.56 -17.23
C TRP A 95 13.45 -10.13 -17.73
N ARG A 96 13.12 -9.83 -19.00
CA ARG A 96 13.26 -8.47 -19.55
C ARG A 96 12.32 -7.49 -18.87
N PHE A 97 11.10 -7.94 -18.55
CA PHE A 97 10.12 -7.13 -17.85
C PHE A 97 10.58 -6.82 -16.43
N VAL A 98 11.00 -7.84 -15.65
CA VAL A 98 11.52 -7.64 -14.28
C VAL A 98 12.75 -6.73 -14.27
N VAL A 99 13.70 -6.96 -15.18
CA VAL A 99 14.90 -6.11 -15.29
C VAL A 99 14.53 -4.68 -15.69
N ALA A 100 13.59 -4.48 -16.62
CA ALA A 100 13.15 -3.14 -17.02
C ALA A 100 12.50 -2.39 -15.85
N LEU A 101 11.69 -3.06 -15.02
CA LEU A 101 11.09 -2.51 -13.81
C LEU A 101 12.15 -2.09 -12.79
N VAL A 102 13.10 -2.97 -12.49
CA VAL A 102 14.21 -2.69 -11.56
C VAL A 102 15.02 -1.48 -12.04
N LEU A 103 15.37 -1.43 -13.33
CA LEU A 103 16.15 -0.32 -13.90
C LEU A 103 15.35 0.99 -13.93
N ALA A 104 14.05 0.95 -14.23
CA ALA A 104 13.18 2.12 -14.17
C ALA A 104 13.15 2.71 -12.77
N ARG A 105 12.98 1.85 -11.76
CA ARG A 105 12.95 2.25 -10.36
C ARG A 105 14.32 2.73 -9.87
N ALA A 106 15.41 2.12 -10.34
CA ALA A 106 16.77 2.56 -10.03
C ALA A 106 17.03 4.00 -10.49
N ALA A 107 16.55 4.40 -11.67
CA ALA A 107 16.68 5.77 -12.14
C ALA A 107 15.92 6.79 -11.28
N LEU A 108 14.72 6.44 -10.81
CA LEU A 108 13.95 7.30 -9.88
C LEU A 108 14.61 7.40 -8.51
N LEU A 109 15.11 6.27 -8.00
CA LEU A 109 15.85 6.23 -6.75
C LEU A 109 17.14 7.04 -6.85
N ALA A 110 17.84 7.01 -7.98
CA ALA A 110 19.01 7.86 -8.20
C ALA A 110 18.65 9.36 -8.09
N GLY A 111 17.49 9.78 -8.61
CA GLY A 111 16.98 11.14 -8.41
C GLY A 111 16.75 11.49 -6.94
N ALA A 112 16.11 10.59 -6.19
CA ALA A 112 15.90 10.77 -4.74
C ALA A 112 17.23 10.82 -3.95
N LEU A 113 18.21 10.00 -4.30
CA LEU A 113 19.53 9.99 -3.66
C LEU A 113 20.35 11.26 -3.99
N LEU A 114 20.23 11.77 -5.22
CA LEU A 114 20.84 13.05 -5.59
C LEU A 114 20.22 14.20 -4.80
N LEU A 115 18.88 14.23 -4.70
CA LEU A 115 18.18 15.22 -3.87
C LEU A 115 18.66 15.14 -2.42
N LEU A 116 18.69 13.93 -1.86
CA LEU A 116 19.15 13.69 -0.49
C LEU A 116 20.60 14.17 -0.27
N HIS A 117 21.50 13.88 -1.21
CA HIS A 117 22.87 14.33 -1.17
C HIS A 117 22.99 15.86 -1.21
N TRP A 118 22.28 16.53 -2.12
CA TRP A 118 22.32 17.99 -2.24
C TRP A 118 21.68 18.68 -1.03
N THR A 119 20.62 18.14 -0.46
CA THR A 119 20.06 18.64 0.80
C THR A 119 21.05 18.43 1.95
N ALA A 120 21.72 17.27 2.03
CA ALA A 120 22.75 17.04 3.04
C ALA A 120 23.91 18.04 2.90
N ARG A 121 24.33 18.34 1.67
CA ARG A 121 25.32 19.38 1.37
C ARG A 121 24.86 20.76 1.83
N ALA A 122 23.60 21.11 1.60
CA ALA A 122 23.02 22.37 2.06
C ALA A 122 22.94 22.47 3.60
N LEU A 123 22.77 21.34 4.28
CA LEU A 123 22.77 21.24 5.76
C LEU A 123 24.18 21.11 6.37
N GLY A 124 25.24 21.31 5.58
CA GLY A 124 26.62 21.38 6.08
C GLY A 124 27.43 20.09 5.95
N MET A 125 26.93 19.03 5.30
CA MET A 125 27.74 17.85 4.98
C MET A 125 28.90 18.26 4.04
N PRO A 126 30.16 17.87 4.28
CA PRO A 126 31.27 18.12 3.35
C PRO A 126 31.08 17.46 1.97
N PRO A 127 31.81 17.92 0.92
CA PRO A 127 31.83 17.24 -0.37
C PRO A 127 32.36 15.80 -0.23
N LEU A 128 31.89 14.90 -1.09
CA LEU A 128 32.31 13.50 -1.07
C LEU A 128 33.80 13.38 -1.44
N PRO A 129 34.65 12.77 -0.60
CA PRO A 129 36.06 12.60 -0.91
C PRO A 129 36.29 11.60 -2.06
N HIS A 130 35.42 10.61 -2.20
CA HIS A 130 35.50 9.58 -3.22
C HIS A 130 34.17 9.43 -3.98
N PRO A 131 33.78 10.39 -4.85
CA PRO A 131 32.46 10.43 -5.47
C PRO A 131 32.15 9.16 -6.28
N VAL A 132 33.11 8.66 -7.07
CA VAL A 132 32.95 7.42 -7.86
C VAL A 132 32.69 6.21 -6.97
N SER A 133 33.42 6.11 -5.86
CA SER A 133 33.27 5.04 -4.87
C SER A 133 31.90 5.11 -4.19
N THR A 134 31.47 6.31 -3.78
CA THR A 134 30.14 6.52 -3.18
C THR A 134 29.02 6.19 -4.16
N THR A 135 29.12 6.63 -5.41
CA THR A 135 28.14 6.30 -6.45
C THR A 135 28.07 4.79 -6.69
N LEU A 136 29.21 4.10 -6.73
CA LEU A 136 29.24 2.64 -6.88
C LEU A 136 28.55 1.95 -5.69
N ALA A 137 28.88 2.33 -4.46
CA ALA A 137 28.28 1.74 -3.26
C ALA A 137 26.75 1.96 -3.23
N LEU A 138 26.30 3.18 -3.53
CA LEU A 138 24.87 3.53 -3.62
C LEU A 138 24.17 2.72 -4.71
N MET A 139 24.78 2.57 -5.89
CA MET A 139 24.19 1.82 -7.01
C MET A 139 24.09 0.33 -6.70
N VAL A 140 25.13 -0.28 -6.12
CA VAL A 140 25.12 -1.70 -5.74
C VAL A 140 24.07 -1.95 -4.65
N ALA A 141 24.00 -1.11 -3.61
CA ALA A 141 22.98 -1.21 -2.59
C ALA A 141 21.57 -1.04 -3.18
N ALA A 142 21.36 -0.01 -4.02
CA ALA A 142 20.10 0.24 -4.69
C ALA A 142 19.63 -0.95 -5.52
N LEU A 143 20.50 -1.50 -6.37
CA LEU A 143 20.16 -2.68 -7.18
C LEU A 143 19.86 -3.90 -6.32
N CYS A 144 20.64 -4.15 -5.26
CA CYS A 144 20.38 -5.24 -4.32
C CYS A 144 18.97 -5.15 -3.73
N PHE A 145 18.64 -4.01 -3.10
CA PHE A 145 17.34 -3.83 -2.48
C PHE A 145 16.20 -3.80 -3.49
N LEU A 146 16.38 -3.19 -4.66
CA LEU A 146 15.35 -3.19 -5.72
C LEU A 146 15.06 -4.61 -6.23
N CYS A 147 16.06 -5.48 -6.30
CA CYS A 147 15.83 -6.90 -6.63
C CYS A 147 15.05 -7.63 -5.53
N ILE A 148 15.32 -7.33 -4.26
CA ILE A 148 14.52 -7.83 -3.13
C ILE A 148 13.08 -7.29 -3.19
N GLY A 149 12.91 -6.00 -3.49
CA GLY A 149 11.61 -5.39 -3.72
C GLY A 149 10.85 -6.03 -4.87
N ALA A 150 11.53 -6.35 -5.98
CA ALA A 150 10.93 -7.08 -7.08
C ALA A 150 10.47 -8.48 -6.63
N LEU A 151 11.27 -9.20 -5.83
CA LEU A 151 10.89 -10.48 -5.26
C LEU A 151 9.62 -10.35 -4.39
N ILE A 152 9.54 -9.36 -3.51
CA ILE A 152 8.33 -9.08 -2.71
C ILE A 152 7.12 -8.89 -3.64
N GLY A 153 7.25 -8.07 -4.70
CA GLY A 153 6.16 -7.82 -5.65
C GLY A 153 5.75 -9.05 -6.47
N THR A 154 6.64 -10.03 -6.62
CA THR A 154 6.29 -11.32 -7.25
C THR A 154 5.58 -12.29 -6.30
N LEU A 155 5.90 -12.22 -5.00
CA LEU A 155 5.33 -13.10 -3.98
C LEU A 155 3.98 -12.60 -3.44
N ALA A 156 3.83 -11.28 -3.30
CA ALA A 156 2.65 -10.67 -2.72
C ALA A 156 1.42 -10.86 -3.62
N PRO A 157 0.30 -11.38 -3.06
CA PRO A 157 -0.96 -11.52 -3.79
C PRO A 157 -1.70 -10.20 -4.00
N ASN A 158 -1.54 -9.24 -3.09
CA ASN A 158 -2.23 -7.96 -3.08
C ASN A 158 -1.37 -6.87 -2.42
N VAL A 159 -1.75 -5.59 -2.57
CA VAL A 159 -1.01 -4.45 -2.00
C VAL A 159 -0.88 -4.52 -0.46
N PRO A 160 -1.89 -4.90 0.32
CA PRO A 160 -1.74 -5.10 1.76
C PRO A 160 -0.65 -6.12 2.12
N ALA A 161 -0.55 -7.24 1.39
CA ALA A 161 0.50 -8.23 1.60
C ALA A 161 1.90 -7.68 1.26
N VAL A 162 2.03 -6.75 0.30
CA VAL A 162 3.29 -6.04 0.06
C VAL A 162 3.71 -5.28 1.32
N GLN A 163 2.78 -4.58 1.98
CA GLN A 163 3.08 -3.82 3.19
C GLN A 163 3.53 -4.75 4.32
N ALA A 164 2.82 -5.86 4.53
CA ALA A 164 3.18 -6.84 5.55
C ALA A 164 4.57 -7.46 5.31
N LEU A 165 4.81 -7.99 4.09
CA LEU A 165 6.10 -8.58 3.72
C LEU A 165 7.24 -7.56 3.76
N GLY A 166 6.98 -6.35 3.25
CA GLY A 166 7.93 -5.24 3.31
C GLY A 166 8.30 -4.91 4.75
N GLN A 167 7.33 -4.83 5.66
CA GLN A 167 7.57 -4.52 7.07
C GLN A 167 8.35 -5.64 7.80
N CYS A 168 8.04 -6.91 7.50
CA CYS A 168 8.77 -8.06 8.04
C CYS A 168 10.25 -8.08 7.64
N LEU A 169 10.60 -7.49 6.48
CA LEU A 169 11.98 -7.29 6.06
C LEU A 169 12.58 -5.99 6.64
N PHE A 170 11.80 -4.91 6.62
CA PHE A 170 12.23 -3.57 6.96
C PHE A 170 12.64 -3.45 8.43
N LEU A 171 11.83 -3.95 9.36
CA LEU A 171 12.12 -3.82 10.80
C LEU A 171 13.40 -4.56 11.24
N PRO A 172 13.62 -5.83 10.88
CA PRO A 172 14.88 -6.50 11.23
C PRO A 172 16.10 -5.80 10.64
N MET A 173 16.01 -5.29 9.40
CA MET A 173 17.10 -4.51 8.81
C MET A 173 17.33 -3.17 9.50
N LEU A 174 16.25 -2.53 9.96
CA LEU A 174 16.31 -1.27 10.67
C LEU A 174 17.03 -1.40 12.02
N ILE A 175 16.71 -2.47 12.76
CA ILE A 175 17.22 -2.72 14.12
C ILE A 175 18.57 -3.45 14.09
N ILE A 176 18.65 -4.59 13.41
CA ILE A 176 19.82 -5.49 13.44
C ILE A 176 20.78 -5.17 12.28
N GLY A 177 20.26 -4.67 11.16
CA GLY A 177 21.06 -4.35 9.97
C GLY A 177 21.89 -3.08 10.06
N GLY A 178 21.94 -2.40 11.20
CA GLY A 178 22.80 -1.22 11.36
C GLY A 178 22.22 0.09 10.83
N VAL A 179 20.98 0.09 10.34
CA VAL A 179 20.38 1.20 9.58
C VAL A 179 19.85 2.31 10.50
N ALA A 180 19.16 1.97 11.59
CA ALA A 180 18.74 2.95 12.60
C ALA A 180 19.55 2.84 13.89
N VAL A 181 19.91 1.62 14.29
CA VAL A 181 20.76 1.37 15.45
C VAL A 181 22.19 1.12 14.95
N PRO A 182 23.20 1.87 15.40
CA PRO A 182 24.59 1.63 15.01
C PRO A 182 25.04 0.19 15.28
N LEU A 183 25.81 -0.42 14.36
CA LEU A 183 26.30 -1.79 14.52
C LEU A 183 27.13 -2.00 15.79
N ALA A 184 27.82 -0.95 16.25
CA ALA A 184 28.64 -0.97 17.46
C ALA A 184 27.84 -1.02 18.76
N SER A 185 26.55 -0.66 18.75
CA SER A 185 25.67 -0.73 19.92
C SER A 185 24.81 -2.00 19.94
N LEU A 186 25.00 -2.92 18.98
CA LEU A 186 24.28 -4.19 18.98
C LEU A 186 24.78 -5.13 20.08
N PRO A 187 23.88 -5.87 20.74
CA PRO A 187 24.29 -6.91 21.68
C PRO A 187 25.05 -8.03 20.97
N GLY A 188 25.91 -8.76 21.71
CA GLY A 188 26.82 -9.76 21.15
C GLY A 188 26.17 -10.88 20.33
N TRP A 189 24.88 -11.18 20.55
CA TRP A 189 24.12 -12.14 19.75
C TRP A 189 23.56 -11.55 18.44
N ALA A 190 23.26 -10.25 18.40
CA ALA A 190 22.65 -9.60 17.23
C ALA A 190 23.71 -9.23 16.19
N LEU A 191 24.94 -8.95 16.64
CA LEU A 191 26.04 -8.65 15.74
C LEU A 191 26.34 -9.77 14.71
N PRO A 192 26.49 -11.05 15.08
CA PRO A 192 26.67 -12.12 14.09
C PRO A 192 25.45 -12.31 13.20
N LEU A 193 24.23 -12.12 13.74
CA LEU A 193 22.99 -12.20 12.96
C LEU A 193 22.89 -11.09 11.89
N SER A 194 23.46 -9.91 12.17
CA SER A 194 23.50 -8.80 11.21
C SER A 194 24.26 -9.14 9.92
N ASN A 195 25.18 -10.11 9.95
CA ASN A 195 25.90 -10.56 8.75
C ASN A 195 25.00 -11.27 7.74
N LEU A 196 23.79 -11.70 8.14
CA LEU A 196 22.81 -12.27 7.22
C LEU A 196 21.98 -11.20 6.49
N LEU A 197 22.07 -9.94 6.93
CA LEU A 197 21.19 -8.88 6.45
C LEU A 197 21.94 -7.98 5.46
N PRO A 198 21.46 -7.82 4.22
CA PRO A 198 22.07 -6.89 3.27
C PRO A 198 22.05 -5.42 3.75
N GLY A 199 21.20 -5.08 4.73
CA GLY A 199 21.23 -3.81 5.45
C GLY A 199 22.60 -3.47 6.03
N ARG A 200 23.23 -4.44 6.71
CA ARG A 200 24.57 -4.26 7.30
C ARG A 200 25.58 -3.91 6.23
N HIS A 201 25.64 -4.74 5.19
CA HIS A 201 26.59 -4.59 4.10
C HIS A 201 26.42 -3.25 3.37
N ALA A 202 25.17 -2.78 3.20
CA ALA A 202 24.88 -1.47 2.62
C ALA A 202 25.38 -0.31 3.48
N VAL A 203 25.07 -0.33 4.79
CA VAL A 203 25.52 0.71 5.73
C VAL A 203 27.04 0.80 5.73
N VAL A 204 27.73 -0.34 5.83
CA VAL A 204 29.19 -0.38 5.87
C VAL A 204 29.81 0.07 4.54
N ALA A 205 29.31 -0.42 3.40
CA ALA A 205 29.85 -0.06 2.09
C ALA A 205 29.70 1.44 1.79
N ILE A 206 28.52 2.00 2.09
CA ILE A 206 28.23 3.42 1.87
C ILE A 206 29.04 4.29 2.84
N GLN A 207 29.08 3.95 4.13
CA GLN A 207 29.83 4.73 5.12
C GLN A 207 31.33 4.74 4.80
N THR A 208 31.88 3.59 4.42
CA THR A 208 33.30 3.45 4.02
C THR A 208 33.59 4.26 2.76
N ALA A 209 32.64 4.34 1.83
CA ALA A 209 32.81 5.15 0.62
C ALA A 209 32.75 6.67 0.89
N VAL A 210 31.94 7.10 1.86
CA VAL A 210 31.75 8.52 2.20
C VAL A 210 32.87 9.06 3.10
N THR A 211 33.35 8.28 4.07
CA THR A 211 34.30 8.76 5.10
C THR A 211 35.63 8.00 5.17
N GLY A 212 35.73 6.82 4.55
CA GLY A 212 36.93 5.97 4.57
C GLY A 212 37.77 6.10 3.31
N THR A 213 38.64 5.12 3.07
CA THR A 213 39.57 5.07 1.91
C THR A 213 38.89 4.65 0.60
N GLY A 214 37.57 4.78 0.49
CA GLY A 214 36.77 4.34 -0.65
C GLY A 214 36.43 2.83 -0.65
N THR A 215 35.67 2.40 -1.67
CA THR A 215 35.04 1.07 -1.78
C THR A 215 36.00 -0.11 -1.87
N ARG A 216 37.31 0.12 -2.09
CA ARG A 216 38.33 -0.94 -2.01
C ARG A 216 38.35 -1.59 -0.62
N ALA A 217 38.17 -0.81 0.43
CA ALA A 217 38.09 -1.31 1.80
C ALA A 217 36.77 -2.04 2.11
N ALA A 218 35.73 -1.84 1.28
CA ALA A 218 34.40 -2.45 1.40
C ALA A 218 34.15 -3.54 0.32
N GLY A 219 35.19 -4.12 -0.27
CA GLY A 219 35.04 -5.08 -1.38
C GLY A 219 34.17 -6.30 -1.03
N PHE A 220 34.30 -6.82 0.19
CA PHE A 220 33.46 -7.91 0.69
C PHE A 220 31.99 -7.50 0.79
N GLU A 221 31.71 -6.30 1.32
CA GLU A 221 30.34 -5.79 1.49
C GLU A 221 29.64 -5.62 0.14
N LEU A 222 30.37 -5.11 -0.86
CA LEU A 222 29.88 -5.00 -2.24
C LEU A 222 29.62 -6.35 -2.89
N LEU A 223 30.49 -7.35 -2.64
CA LEU A 223 30.29 -8.71 -3.12
C LEU A 223 29.06 -9.34 -2.47
N ALA A 224 28.90 -9.19 -1.16
CA ALA A 224 27.76 -9.68 -0.41
C ALA A 224 26.46 -9.06 -0.96
N LEU A 225 26.39 -7.73 -1.09
CA LEU A 225 25.23 -7.04 -1.68
C LEU A 225 24.91 -7.54 -3.10
N THR A 226 25.94 -7.70 -3.92
CA THR A 226 25.76 -8.19 -5.30
C THR A 226 25.19 -9.61 -5.30
N GLY A 227 25.70 -10.50 -4.43
CA GLY A 227 25.18 -11.86 -4.29
C GLY A 227 23.71 -11.89 -3.83
N HIS A 228 23.37 -11.10 -2.81
CA HIS A 228 21.98 -10.97 -2.33
C HIS A 228 21.05 -10.46 -3.43
N GLY A 229 21.47 -9.42 -4.16
CA GLY A 229 20.73 -8.84 -5.27
C GLY A 229 20.51 -9.84 -6.43
N LEU A 230 21.55 -10.57 -6.83
CA LEU A 230 21.46 -11.55 -7.91
C LEU A 230 20.55 -12.73 -7.53
N LEU A 231 20.63 -13.22 -6.29
CA LEU A 231 19.73 -14.27 -5.80
C LEU A 231 18.28 -13.79 -5.77
N ALA A 232 18.02 -12.58 -5.28
CA ALA A 232 16.69 -12.00 -5.26
C ALA A 232 16.14 -11.78 -6.67
N LEU A 233 16.97 -11.30 -7.61
CA LEU A 233 16.59 -11.12 -9.01
C LEU A 233 16.25 -12.45 -9.67
N LEU A 234 17.10 -13.47 -9.49
CA LEU A 234 16.87 -14.82 -10.01
C LEU A 234 15.55 -15.39 -9.49
N ALA A 235 15.31 -15.26 -8.18
CA ALA A 235 14.07 -15.67 -7.54
C ALA A 235 12.86 -14.94 -8.11
N ALA A 236 12.94 -13.61 -8.24
CA ALA A 236 11.87 -12.80 -8.82
C ALA A 236 11.56 -13.23 -10.25
N VAL A 237 12.57 -13.52 -11.07
CA VAL A 237 12.39 -13.98 -12.45
C VAL A 237 11.75 -15.38 -12.53
N ILE A 238 12.20 -16.32 -11.71
CA ILE A 238 11.69 -17.71 -11.70
C ILE A 238 10.24 -17.76 -11.19
N LEU A 239 9.94 -16.98 -10.15
CA LEU A 239 8.64 -16.97 -9.49
C LEU A 239 7.64 -16.00 -10.14
N PHE A 240 8.09 -15.22 -11.13
CA PHE A 240 7.28 -14.22 -11.82
C PHE A 240 6.00 -14.82 -12.41
N ARG A 241 4.86 -14.21 -12.08
CA ARG A 241 3.53 -14.55 -12.57
C ARG A 241 2.84 -13.34 -13.18
N TRP A 242 2.16 -13.55 -14.31
CA TRP A 242 1.41 -12.50 -15.00
C TRP A 242 0.04 -12.26 -14.38
N GLU A 243 -0.61 -13.32 -13.90
CA GLU A 243 -1.92 -13.27 -13.26
C GLU A 243 -1.83 -13.75 -11.81
N PRO A 244 -2.66 -13.21 -10.91
CA PRO A 244 -2.87 -13.80 -9.61
C PRO A 244 -3.65 -15.11 -9.79
N ASP A 245 -2.97 -16.26 -9.67
CA ASP A 245 -3.65 -17.56 -9.59
C ASP A 245 -4.65 -17.53 -8.42
N ALA A 246 -5.88 -17.96 -8.68
CA ALA A 246 -6.87 -18.22 -7.66
C ALA A 246 -6.36 -19.33 -6.73
N GLY A 247 -6.06 -18.97 -5.47
CA GLY A 247 -5.72 -19.91 -4.41
C GLY A 247 -4.23 -20.09 -4.16
N LEU A 248 -3.85 -19.93 -2.88
CA LEU A 248 -2.54 -20.22 -2.29
C LEU A 248 -2.23 -21.73 -2.28
N ARG A 249 -2.43 -22.45 -3.39
CA ARG A 249 -1.89 -23.81 -3.52
C ARG A 249 -0.43 -23.68 -3.95
N PRO A 250 0.55 -24.10 -3.14
CA PRO A 250 1.94 -24.13 -3.57
C PRO A 250 2.05 -25.21 -4.65
N GLY A 251 1.82 -24.84 -5.90
CA GLY A 251 2.15 -25.70 -7.04
C GLY A 251 3.65 -26.00 -7.08
N ARG A 252 4.11 -26.76 -8.09
CA ARG A 252 5.55 -27.07 -8.32
C ARG A 252 6.50 -25.87 -8.20
N ARG A 253 6.02 -24.64 -8.40
CA ARG A 253 6.78 -23.40 -8.28
C ARG A 253 7.03 -22.93 -6.84
N GLY A 254 6.17 -23.27 -5.88
CA GLY A 254 6.40 -22.95 -4.46
C GLY A 254 7.63 -23.67 -3.90
N TRP A 255 7.88 -24.90 -4.36
CA TRP A 255 9.10 -25.65 -4.05
C TRP A 255 10.38 -25.00 -4.58
N LEU A 256 10.31 -24.12 -5.59
CA LEU A 256 11.48 -23.39 -6.12
C LEU A 256 11.93 -22.25 -5.18
N ILE A 257 11.11 -21.86 -4.19
CA ILE A 257 11.50 -20.89 -3.16
C ILE A 257 12.52 -21.50 -2.19
N VAL A 258 12.42 -22.81 -1.91
CA VAL A 258 13.29 -23.51 -0.96
C VAL A 258 14.78 -23.46 -1.35
N PRO A 259 15.21 -23.81 -2.58
CA PRO A 259 16.61 -23.71 -2.96
C PRO A 259 17.11 -22.26 -3.02
N VAL A 260 16.25 -21.30 -3.34
CA VAL A 260 16.61 -19.86 -3.31
C VAL A 260 16.88 -19.41 -1.86
N LEU A 261 15.98 -19.75 -0.93
CA LEU A 261 16.17 -19.46 0.49
C LEU A 261 17.39 -20.18 1.04
N ALA A 262 17.63 -21.42 0.65
CA ALA A 262 18.83 -22.17 1.05
C ALA A 262 20.10 -21.52 0.50
N ALA A 263 20.12 -21.08 -0.76
CA ALA A 263 21.24 -20.36 -1.36
C ALA A 263 21.47 -18.99 -0.68
N TRP A 264 20.38 -18.31 -0.30
CA TRP A 264 20.44 -17.05 0.44
C TRP A 264 21.02 -17.26 1.84
N LEU A 265 20.54 -18.25 2.58
CA LEU A 265 21.08 -18.62 3.89
C LEU A 265 22.52 -19.12 3.82
N ALA A 266 22.90 -19.84 2.76
CA ALA A 266 24.28 -20.29 2.53
C ALA A 266 25.21 -19.11 2.23
N LEU A 267 24.79 -18.17 1.38
CA LEU A 267 25.54 -16.94 1.12
C LEU A 267 25.71 -16.11 2.39
N ALA A 268 24.63 -15.96 3.16
CA ALA A 268 24.59 -15.25 4.42
C ALA A 268 25.48 -15.94 5.49
N GLY A 269 25.42 -17.26 5.59
CA GLY A 269 26.28 -18.06 6.48
C GLY A 269 27.75 -18.01 6.10
N LEU A 270 28.06 -18.08 4.80
CA LEU A 270 29.42 -17.89 4.29
C LEU A 270 29.93 -16.48 4.61
N ALA A 271 29.07 -15.47 4.47
CA ALA A 271 29.42 -14.10 4.84
C ALA A 271 29.69 -13.95 6.35
N ALA A 272 28.93 -14.65 7.19
CA ALA A 272 29.16 -14.70 8.63
C ALA A 272 30.47 -15.42 9.01
N GLN A 273 30.88 -16.47 8.29
CA GLN A 273 32.15 -17.18 8.53
C GLN A 273 33.38 -16.37 8.07
N LEU A 274 33.22 -15.59 7.00
CA LEU A 274 34.27 -14.70 6.48
C LEU A 274 34.30 -13.34 7.18
N ALA A 275 33.44 -13.12 8.19
CA ALA A 275 33.22 -11.82 8.79
C ALA A 275 34.50 -11.26 9.41
N ARG A 276 34.86 -10.06 8.96
CA ARG A 276 35.84 -9.19 9.62
C ARG A 276 35.21 -8.55 10.87
N PRO A 277 36.01 -8.16 11.87
CA PRO A 277 35.54 -7.39 13.02
C PRO A 277 34.75 -6.16 12.56
N VAL A 278 33.84 -5.69 13.42
CA VAL A 278 33.02 -4.48 13.21
C VAL A 278 33.92 -3.38 12.63
N PRO A 279 33.55 -2.77 11.48
CA PRO A 279 34.29 -1.64 10.97
C PRO A 279 34.44 -0.61 12.10
N ALA A 280 35.68 -0.17 12.34
CA ALA A 280 35.93 0.85 13.34
C ALA A 280 34.97 2.04 13.09
N PRO A 281 34.46 2.69 14.15
CA PRO A 281 33.65 3.88 13.98
C PRO A 281 34.35 4.83 13.01
N PRO A 282 33.60 5.50 12.10
CA PRO A 282 34.20 6.37 11.10
C PRO A 282 35.14 7.36 11.78
N ASP A 283 36.38 7.45 11.26
CA ASP A 283 37.39 8.29 11.86
C ASP A 283 36.93 9.75 11.80
N ARG A 284 36.77 10.37 12.98
CA ARG A 284 36.33 11.77 13.09
C ARG A 284 37.32 12.71 12.41
N ALA A 285 38.59 12.32 12.27
CA ALA A 285 39.60 13.09 11.57
C ALA A 285 39.45 13.02 10.03
N SER A 286 38.94 11.91 9.47
CA SER A 286 38.77 11.74 8.03
C SER A 286 37.44 12.27 7.49
N ALA A 287 36.44 12.46 8.36
CA ALA A 287 35.11 12.94 8.00
C ALA A 287 35.05 14.43 7.59
N GLY A 288 36.18 15.15 7.64
CA GLY A 288 36.32 16.56 7.33
C GLY A 288 36.59 17.39 8.58
N THR A 289 37.47 18.39 8.46
CA THR A 289 37.83 19.27 9.58
C THR A 289 36.61 20.10 10.02
N PRO A 290 36.36 20.29 11.34
CA PRO A 290 35.24 21.08 11.87
C PRO A 290 35.13 22.50 11.31
N ALA A 291 36.20 23.04 10.70
CA ALA A 291 36.30 24.40 10.19
C ALA A 291 35.27 24.77 9.10
N THR A 292 34.63 23.79 8.44
CA THR A 292 33.63 24.04 7.40
C THR A 292 32.19 23.81 7.84
N TYR A 293 31.96 23.16 8.99
CA TYR A 293 30.63 22.95 9.54
C TYR A 293 30.26 24.11 10.46
N VAL A 294 29.70 25.17 9.89
CA VAL A 294 29.02 26.21 10.66
C VAL A 294 27.57 25.77 10.78
N ARG A 295 27.18 25.30 11.96
CA ARG A 295 25.76 25.15 12.30
C ARG A 295 25.08 26.49 11.99
N PRO A 296 24.00 26.54 11.18
CA PRO A 296 23.21 27.74 11.07
C PRO A 296 22.74 28.08 12.49
N THR A 297 23.30 29.13 13.09
CA THR A 297 22.80 29.64 14.36
C THR A 297 21.37 30.05 14.07
N ALA A 298 20.40 29.28 14.56
CA ALA A 298 19.06 29.78 14.68
C ALA A 298 19.17 30.96 15.65
N ALA A 299 19.29 32.16 15.10
CA ALA A 299 19.09 33.39 15.83
C ALA A 299 17.59 33.50 16.16
N THR A 300 17.09 32.54 16.93
CA THR A 300 15.88 32.72 17.71
C THR A 300 16.33 33.35 19.00
N VAL A 301 16.41 34.68 18.99
CA VAL A 301 16.16 35.43 20.21
C VAL A 301 14.73 35.05 20.61
N LEU A 302 14.59 34.01 21.43
CA LEU A 302 13.35 33.78 22.15
C LEU A 302 13.21 35.02 23.05
N PRO A 303 12.12 35.81 22.92
CA PRO A 303 11.84 36.83 23.92
C PRO A 303 11.79 36.13 25.27
N GLN A 304 12.57 36.60 26.23
CA GLN A 304 12.49 36.10 27.60
C GLN A 304 11.02 36.15 28.04
N ALA A 305 10.46 35.01 28.41
CA ALA A 305 9.12 34.95 28.96
C ALA A 305 9.07 35.84 30.22
N PRO A 306 8.17 36.84 30.29
CA PRO A 306 7.99 37.59 31.52
C PRO A 306 7.51 36.64 32.62
N ARG A 307 8.06 36.84 33.83
CA ARG A 307 7.75 36.07 35.05
C ARG A 307 6.23 35.88 35.22
N PRO A 308 5.77 34.73 35.75
CA PRO A 308 4.35 34.49 35.93
C PRO A 308 3.77 35.50 36.93
N ALA A 309 2.91 36.38 36.45
CA ALA A 309 2.01 37.14 37.29
C ALA A 309 0.94 36.19 37.84
N ILE A 310 0.72 36.26 39.15
CA ILE A 310 -0.28 35.50 39.90
C ILE A 310 -1.66 35.75 39.27
N ILE A 311 -2.22 34.75 38.60
CA ILE A 311 -3.60 34.79 38.11
C ILE A 311 -4.51 34.54 39.31
N ARG A 312 -5.26 35.58 39.68
CA ARG A 312 -6.31 35.55 40.69
C ARG A 312 -7.43 34.62 40.21
N ALA A 313 -7.84 33.69 41.06
CA ALA A 313 -8.93 32.75 40.77
C ALA A 313 -10.23 33.50 40.39
N VAL A 314 -10.78 33.16 39.22
CA VAL A 314 -12.12 33.57 38.79
C VAL A 314 -13.10 32.47 39.23
N PRO A 315 -14.22 32.79 39.89
CA PRO A 315 -15.17 31.78 40.35
C PRO A 315 -15.97 31.20 39.18
N SER A 316 -16.27 29.91 39.28
CA SER A 316 -17.09 29.15 38.33
C SER A 316 -18.52 29.72 38.25
N PRO A 317 -19.08 30.02 37.07
CA PRO A 317 -20.50 30.28 36.95
C PRO A 317 -21.27 28.97 36.82
N ALA A 318 -22.47 29.01 37.40
CA ALA A 318 -23.45 27.95 37.50
C ALA A 318 -24.16 27.61 36.18
N THR A 319 -24.80 26.45 36.22
CA THR A 319 -25.79 25.83 35.32
C THR A 319 -26.59 26.79 34.42
N PRO A 320 -26.80 26.48 33.12
CA PRO A 320 -27.74 27.23 32.30
C PRO A 320 -29.15 26.60 32.39
N ALA A 321 -30.06 27.33 33.04
CA ALA A 321 -31.50 27.23 32.81
C ALA A 321 -31.92 28.29 31.79
N ALA A 322 -32.58 27.83 30.72
CA ALA A 322 -33.55 28.53 29.88
C ALA A 322 -33.24 29.97 29.42
N MET A 323 -32.84 30.11 28.15
CA MET A 323 -33.36 31.16 27.28
C MET A 323 -33.69 30.58 25.91
N ALA A 324 -34.99 30.42 25.68
CA ALA A 324 -35.60 30.16 24.41
C ALA A 324 -35.50 31.42 23.53
N ALA A 325 -34.86 31.29 22.38
CA ALA A 325 -35.07 32.16 21.23
C ALA A 325 -34.97 31.28 19.98
N GLY A 326 -36.10 31.16 19.29
CA GLY A 326 -36.32 30.23 18.19
C GLY A 326 -35.35 30.44 17.04
N ILE A 327 -34.74 29.33 16.60
CA ILE A 327 -34.13 29.20 15.28
C ILE A 327 -35.30 28.93 14.32
N PRO A 328 -35.47 29.71 13.24
CA PRO A 328 -36.55 29.48 12.30
C PRO A 328 -36.36 28.12 11.63
N THR A 329 -37.36 27.25 11.81
CA THR A 329 -37.50 25.99 11.11
C THR A 329 -37.44 26.26 9.60
N PRO A 330 -36.52 25.66 8.83
CA PRO A 330 -36.61 25.75 7.39
C PRO A 330 -37.94 25.10 6.98
N ALA A 331 -38.77 25.87 6.27
CA ALA A 331 -40.06 25.43 5.79
C ALA A 331 -39.90 24.13 5.00
N VAL A 332 -40.55 23.08 5.48
CA VAL A 332 -40.78 21.85 4.71
C VAL A 332 -41.48 22.29 3.42
N PRO A 333 -40.88 22.09 2.23
CA PRO A 333 -41.59 22.34 0.99
C PRO A 333 -42.84 21.45 0.99
N ALA A 334 -43.98 22.08 0.70
CA ALA A 334 -45.28 21.44 0.61
C ALA A 334 -45.19 20.12 -0.17
N VAL A 335 -45.90 19.11 0.35
CA VAL A 335 -46.17 17.85 -0.34
C VAL A 335 -46.63 18.15 -1.76
N ALA A 336 -45.70 18.04 -2.70
CA ALA A 336 -46.04 17.95 -4.10
C ALA A 336 -46.64 16.57 -4.31
N ALA A 337 -47.81 16.57 -4.94
CA ALA A 337 -48.60 15.42 -5.31
C ALA A 337 -47.74 14.26 -5.87
N GLU A 338 -48.21 13.02 -5.70
CA GLU A 338 -47.83 11.94 -6.61
C GLU A 338 -48.05 12.39 -8.06
N PRO A 339 -47.02 12.32 -8.90
CA PRO A 339 -47.22 11.55 -10.11
C PRO A 339 -46.06 10.60 -10.44
N ALA A 340 -46.49 9.43 -10.93
CA ALA A 340 -45.81 8.53 -11.85
C ALA A 340 -44.56 7.80 -11.34
N VAL A 341 -44.75 6.50 -11.11
CA VAL A 341 -43.78 5.44 -11.41
C VAL A 341 -42.91 5.86 -12.61
N PRO A 342 -41.60 6.15 -12.44
CA PRO A 342 -40.76 6.46 -13.59
C PRO A 342 -40.69 5.21 -14.49
N ALA A 343 -40.68 5.47 -15.81
CA ALA A 343 -40.76 4.52 -16.91
C ALA A 343 -40.29 3.10 -16.55
N SER A 344 -41.18 2.12 -16.65
CA SER A 344 -40.83 0.71 -16.48
C SER A 344 -39.66 0.38 -17.38
N VAL A 345 -38.49 0.08 -16.80
CA VAL A 345 -37.35 -0.43 -17.55
C VAL A 345 -37.80 -1.71 -18.26
N ASP A 346 -37.67 -1.73 -19.58
CA ASP A 346 -37.92 -2.92 -20.39
C ASP A 346 -36.79 -3.93 -20.14
N LEU A 347 -37.06 -4.88 -19.26
CA LEU A 347 -36.08 -5.89 -18.83
C LEU A 347 -35.62 -6.77 -19.99
N ASP A 348 -36.42 -6.94 -21.04
CA ASP A 348 -36.06 -7.80 -22.19
C ASP A 348 -34.96 -7.18 -23.06
N ARG A 349 -34.67 -5.89 -22.90
CA ARG A 349 -33.54 -5.21 -23.56
C ARG A 349 -32.22 -5.38 -22.82
N ILE A 350 -32.24 -5.93 -21.59
CA ILE A 350 -31.03 -6.18 -20.81
C ILE A 350 -30.43 -7.51 -21.28
N ALA A 351 -29.19 -7.46 -21.79
CA ALA A 351 -28.44 -8.66 -22.15
C ALA A 351 -27.96 -9.39 -20.88
N PHE A 352 -28.81 -10.25 -20.32
CA PHE A 352 -28.54 -10.97 -19.07
C PHE A 352 -27.29 -11.87 -19.16
N GLU A 353 -26.94 -12.34 -20.36
CA GLU A 353 -25.74 -13.16 -20.62
C GLU A 353 -24.44 -12.37 -20.42
N ARG A 354 -24.52 -11.03 -20.39
CA ARG A 354 -23.37 -10.13 -20.18
C ARG A 354 -23.29 -9.56 -18.77
N LEU A 355 -24.19 -9.96 -17.87
CA LEU A 355 -24.13 -9.50 -16.48
C LEU A 355 -22.86 -10.02 -15.79
N PRO A 356 -22.30 -9.28 -14.82
CA PRO A 356 -21.14 -9.74 -14.06
C PRO A 356 -21.44 -11.07 -13.36
N PRO A 357 -20.55 -12.09 -13.47
CA PRO A 357 -20.75 -13.38 -12.81
C PRO A 357 -20.55 -13.25 -11.29
N ASP A 358 -21.11 -14.17 -10.49
CA ASP A 358 -20.99 -14.08 -9.03
C ASP A 358 -19.56 -14.19 -8.55
N ALA A 359 -18.73 -14.98 -9.22
CA ALA A 359 -17.29 -15.08 -8.97
C ALA A 359 -16.45 -13.95 -9.61
N GLY A 360 -17.08 -12.93 -10.21
CA GLY A 360 -16.46 -11.92 -11.07
C GLY A 360 -16.02 -10.60 -10.40
N LEU A 361 -16.22 -9.48 -11.12
CA LEU A 361 -15.62 -8.13 -10.97
C LEU A 361 -15.72 -7.41 -9.60
N VAL A 362 -16.58 -7.89 -8.69
CA VAL A 362 -16.74 -7.45 -7.28
C VAL A 362 -16.67 -8.70 -6.40
N ALA A 363 -16.43 -8.55 -5.09
CA ALA A 363 -16.29 -9.65 -4.14
C ALA A 363 -17.18 -10.86 -4.50
N PRO A 364 -16.59 -12.07 -4.61
CA PRO A 364 -17.34 -13.26 -4.98
C PRO A 364 -18.51 -13.46 -4.02
N ILE A 365 -19.71 -13.73 -4.53
CA ILE A 365 -20.80 -14.16 -3.64
C ILE A 365 -20.46 -15.57 -3.18
N ALA A 366 -20.27 -15.76 -1.88
CA ALA A 366 -19.87 -17.02 -1.30
C ALA A 366 -20.90 -18.12 -1.60
N ALA A 367 -20.44 -19.22 -2.22
CA ALA A 367 -21.23 -20.45 -2.39
C ALA A 367 -21.13 -21.36 -1.15
N GLU A 368 -20.09 -21.18 -0.35
CA GLU A 368 -19.83 -21.93 0.89
C GLU A 368 -20.52 -21.28 2.09
N PRO A 369 -20.93 -22.09 3.10
CA PRO A 369 -21.48 -21.54 4.34
C PRO A 369 -20.40 -20.75 5.11
N PRO A 370 -20.79 -19.68 5.84
CA PRO A 370 -19.87 -18.95 6.70
C PRO A 370 -19.37 -19.82 7.86
N ASP A 371 -18.18 -19.54 8.37
CA ASP A 371 -17.71 -20.15 9.62
C ASP A 371 -18.53 -19.64 10.83
N PRO A 372 -18.48 -20.30 12.00
CA PRO A 372 -19.32 -19.94 13.16
C PRO A 372 -19.10 -18.52 13.68
N VAL A 373 -17.89 -17.98 13.54
CA VAL A 373 -17.55 -16.62 13.99
C VAL A 373 -18.18 -15.60 13.06
N LEU A 374 -18.08 -15.85 11.76
CA LEU A 374 -18.65 -15.01 10.72
C LEU A 374 -20.18 -15.08 10.71
N GLU A 375 -20.75 -16.25 10.94
CA GLU A 375 -22.18 -16.44 11.12
C GLU A 375 -22.71 -15.60 12.29
N SER A 376 -21.98 -15.58 13.41
CA SER A 376 -22.31 -14.74 14.56
C SER A 376 -22.23 -13.24 14.25
N ALA A 377 -21.28 -12.83 13.40
CA ALA A 377 -21.17 -11.45 12.93
C ALA A 377 -22.33 -11.06 11.99
N LEU A 378 -22.65 -11.91 11.00
CA LEU A 378 -23.78 -11.71 10.09
C LEU A 378 -25.12 -11.66 10.84
N ALA A 379 -25.32 -12.52 11.83
CA ALA A 379 -26.51 -12.50 12.68
C ALA A 379 -26.63 -11.20 13.48
N ARG A 380 -25.51 -10.61 13.92
CA ARG A 380 -25.50 -9.31 14.60
C ARG A 380 -25.89 -8.19 13.65
N ILE A 381 -25.32 -8.16 12.44
CA ILE A 381 -25.65 -7.18 11.40
C ILE A 381 -27.14 -7.26 11.07
N ARG A 382 -27.68 -8.46 10.85
CA ARG A 382 -29.11 -8.69 10.57
C ARG A 382 -30.01 -8.10 11.66
N ARG A 383 -29.72 -8.40 12.93
CA ARG A 383 -30.48 -7.84 14.07
C ARG A 383 -30.42 -6.31 14.12
N GLN A 384 -29.26 -5.72 13.90
CA GLN A 384 -29.12 -4.26 13.91
C GLN A 384 -29.84 -3.61 12.72
N LEU A 385 -29.84 -4.26 11.56
CA LEU A 385 -30.50 -3.82 10.33
C LEU A 385 -32.03 -3.77 10.46
N GLU A 386 -32.64 -4.58 11.34
CA GLU A 386 -34.07 -4.47 11.65
C GLU A 386 -34.38 -3.07 12.20
N SER A 387 -33.55 -2.54 13.09
CA SER A 387 -33.74 -1.23 13.73
C SER A 387 -33.10 -0.05 13.00
N TRP A 388 -32.38 -0.26 11.90
CA TRP A 388 -31.60 0.78 11.24
C TRP A 388 -32.48 1.70 10.37
N PRO A 389 -32.67 3.00 10.75
CA PRO A 389 -33.61 3.89 10.07
C PRO A 389 -33.34 4.11 8.58
N PRO A 390 -32.08 4.29 8.11
CA PRO A 390 -31.78 4.49 6.69
C PRO A 390 -32.28 3.38 5.77
N ALA A 391 -32.45 2.15 6.27
CA ALA A 391 -32.99 1.05 5.46
C ALA A 391 -34.51 1.11 5.25
N ARG A 392 -35.21 2.05 5.92
CA ARG A 392 -36.67 2.24 5.84
C ARG A 392 -37.07 3.63 5.34
N GLU A 393 -36.12 4.57 5.32
CA GLU A 393 -36.35 5.95 4.89
C GLU A 393 -36.23 6.10 3.36
N GLY A 394 -37.01 7.02 2.79
CA GLY A 394 -37.00 7.32 1.36
C GLY A 394 -37.92 6.43 0.52
N ASP A 395 -37.89 6.65 -0.79
CA ASP A 395 -38.65 5.88 -1.78
C ASP A 395 -38.08 4.46 -1.96
N ALA A 396 -38.82 3.59 -2.66
CA ALA A 396 -38.42 2.19 -2.84
C ALA A 396 -37.06 2.05 -3.54
N ARG A 397 -36.73 2.95 -4.48
CA ARG A 397 -35.43 2.99 -5.15
C ARG A 397 -34.30 3.32 -4.17
N GLN A 398 -34.50 4.31 -3.31
CA GLN A 398 -33.56 4.75 -2.28
C GLN A 398 -33.36 3.66 -1.22
N GLN A 399 -34.40 2.92 -0.84
CA GLN A 399 -34.29 1.79 0.08
C GLN A 399 -33.43 0.66 -0.54
N VAL A 400 -33.68 0.29 -1.79
CA VAL A 400 -32.87 -0.70 -2.52
C VAL A 400 -31.41 -0.23 -2.60
N GLN A 401 -31.18 1.03 -2.98
CA GLN A 401 -29.85 1.61 -3.07
C GLN A 401 -29.11 1.61 -1.72
N THR A 402 -29.83 1.90 -0.63
CA THR A 402 -29.27 1.88 0.73
C THR A 402 -28.89 0.48 1.18
N LEU A 403 -29.71 -0.53 0.88
CA LEU A 403 -29.37 -1.94 1.16
C LEU A 403 -28.17 -2.41 0.34
N LEU A 404 -28.03 -1.97 -0.92
CA LEU A 404 -26.85 -2.30 -1.73
C LEU A 404 -25.55 -1.74 -1.14
N LEU A 405 -25.59 -0.67 -0.32
CA LEU A 405 -24.39 -0.15 0.38
C LEU A 405 -23.78 -1.17 1.36
N ILE A 406 -24.61 -2.05 1.93
CA ILE A 406 -24.18 -3.10 2.87
C ILE A 406 -23.21 -4.06 2.19
N ALA A 407 -23.39 -4.34 0.90
CA ALA A 407 -22.44 -5.13 0.12
C ALA A 407 -21.33 -4.25 -0.50
N ALA A 408 -21.68 -3.07 -1.01
CA ALA A 408 -20.77 -2.23 -1.78
C ALA A 408 -19.66 -1.58 -0.94
N VAL A 409 -19.92 -1.16 0.30
CA VAL A 409 -18.91 -0.50 1.14
C VAL A 409 -17.85 -1.48 1.63
N PRO A 410 -18.20 -2.64 2.24
CA PRO A 410 -17.20 -3.63 2.65
C PRO A 410 -16.37 -4.17 1.47
N ASP A 411 -16.97 -4.39 0.31
CA ASP A 411 -16.27 -4.77 -0.94
C ASP A 411 -15.32 -3.67 -1.45
N LEU A 412 -15.72 -2.40 -1.36
CA LEU A 412 -14.84 -1.29 -1.72
C LEU A 412 -13.63 -1.19 -0.78
N LEU A 413 -13.84 -1.55 0.50
CA LEU A 413 -12.83 -1.54 1.55
C LEU A 413 -12.07 -2.88 1.71
N GLN A 414 -12.38 -3.88 0.85
CA GLN A 414 -11.73 -5.19 0.82
C GLN A 414 -11.79 -5.94 2.17
N MET A 415 -12.98 -6.05 2.76
CA MET A 415 -13.23 -6.71 4.05
C MET A 415 -13.44 -8.23 3.92
N ASP A 416 -12.40 -8.96 3.50
CA ASP A 416 -12.37 -10.44 3.49
C ASP A 416 -12.28 -11.00 4.94
N PRO A 417 -13.10 -11.99 5.36
CA PRO A 417 -14.10 -12.78 4.59
C PRO A 417 -15.55 -12.31 4.73
N LEU A 418 -15.80 -11.16 5.31
CA LEU A 418 -17.17 -10.68 5.50
C LEU A 418 -17.85 -10.27 4.19
N GLU A 419 -17.11 -9.59 3.31
CA GLU A 419 -17.63 -9.01 2.06
C GLU A 419 -18.25 -10.03 1.10
N ARG A 420 -17.78 -11.29 1.11
CA ARG A 420 -18.28 -12.36 0.24
C ARG A 420 -19.64 -12.94 0.68
N HIS A 421 -20.03 -12.80 1.96
CA HIS A 421 -21.30 -13.32 2.47
C HIS A 421 -22.40 -12.24 2.60
N LEU A 422 -22.03 -10.97 2.63
CA LEU A 422 -22.98 -9.85 2.71
C LEU A 422 -23.95 -9.75 1.50
N PRO A 423 -23.56 -10.07 0.24
CA PRO A 423 -24.49 -10.01 -0.88
C PRO A 423 -25.69 -10.94 -0.72
N ALA A 424 -25.51 -12.13 -0.11
CA ALA A 424 -26.61 -13.05 0.17
C ALA A 424 -27.55 -12.51 1.26
N LEU A 425 -27.00 -11.84 2.29
CA LEU A 425 -27.79 -11.12 3.29
C LEU A 425 -28.62 -10.00 2.64
N VAL A 426 -28.00 -9.19 1.78
CA VAL A 426 -28.67 -8.09 1.06
C VAL A 426 -29.77 -8.62 0.15
N GLU A 427 -29.54 -9.72 -0.57
CA GLU A 427 -30.58 -10.36 -1.40
C GLU A 427 -31.79 -10.78 -0.56
N ALA A 428 -31.56 -11.42 0.59
CA ALA A 428 -32.63 -11.86 1.49
C ALA A 428 -33.46 -10.66 2.01
N GLU A 429 -32.80 -9.59 2.44
CA GLU A 429 -33.47 -8.37 2.91
C GLU A 429 -34.25 -7.67 1.81
N LEU A 430 -33.72 -7.62 0.58
CA LEU A 430 -34.42 -7.05 -0.57
C LEU A 430 -35.68 -7.83 -0.91
N ARG A 431 -35.61 -9.17 -0.93
CA ARG A 431 -36.78 -10.03 -1.18
C ARG A 431 -37.83 -9.94 -0.06
N GLN A 432 -37.39 -9.71 1.18
CA GLN A 432 -38.28 -9.57 2.32
C GLN A 432 -39.01 -8.22 2.34
N ARG A 433 -38.33 -7.13 1.97
CA ARG A 433 -38.84 -5.76 2.13
C ARG A 433 -39.50 -5.19 0.87
N ILE A 434 -39.07 -5.62 -0.31
CA ILE A 434 -39.52 -5.07 -1.59
C ILE A 434 -40.35 -6.10 -2.35
N PRO A 435 -41.55 -5.76 -2.85
CA PRO A 435 -42.36 -6.73 -3.57
C PRO A 435 -41.65 -7.25 -4.82
N ALA A 436 -41.75 -8.57 -5.04
CA ALA A 436 -41.05 -9.27 -6.13
C ALA A 436 -41.42 -8.75 -7.53
N THR A 437 -42.60 -8.14 -7.68
CA THR A 437 -43.08 -7.55 -8.94
C THR A 437 -42.31 -6.28 -9.33
N VAL A 438 -41.78 -5.53 -8.35
CA VAL A 438 -41.12 -4.23 -8.58
C VAL A 438 -39.61 -4.30 -8.41
N LEU A 439 -39.11 -5.22 -7.59
CA LEU A 439 -37.68 -5.35 -7.26
C LEU A 439 -36.76 -5.45 -8.49
N PRO A 440 -37.05 -6.27 -9.54
CA PRO A 440 -36.23 -6.31 -10.74
C PRO A 440 -36.14 -4.96 -11.45
N ASN A 441 -37.25 -4.22 -11.51
CA ASN A 441 -37.29 -2.92 -12.16
C ASN A 441 -36.42 -1.91 -11.40
N LEU A 442 -36.53 -1.86 -10.07
CA LEU A 442 -35.73 -0.98 -9.23
C LEU A 442 -34.22 -1.28 -9.32
N LEU A 443 -33.84 -2.56 -9.32
CA LEU A 443 -32.44 -2.97 -9.52
C LEU A 443 -31.93 -2.55 -10.90
N ALA A 444 -32.73 -2.72 -11.94
CA ALA A 444 -32.38 -2.29 -13.29
C ALA A 444 -32.23 -0.77 -13.39
N GLN A 445 -33.11 0.02 -12.75
CA GLN A 445 -33.00 1.48 -12.70
C GLN A 445 -31.70 1.92 -12.02
N ILE A 446 -31.32 1.32 -10.90
CA ILE A 446 -30.07 1.65 -10.19
C ILE A 446 -28.84 1.25 -11.00
N ALA A 447 -28.91 0.11 -11.70
CA ALA A 447 -27.81 -0.38 -12.51
C ALA A 447 -27.59 0.48 -13.78
N LEU A 448 -28.66 1.00 -14.39
CA LEU A 448 -28.59 1.83 -15.58
C LEU A 448 -28.36 3.33 -15.27
N ASP A 449 -28.80 3.79 -14.10
CA ASP A 449 -28.53 5.14 -13.59
C ASP A 449 -27.91 5.09 -12.17
N PRO A 450 -26.58 4.89 -12.08
CA PRO A 450 -25.88 4.83 -10.80
C PRO A 450 -25.70 6.19 -10.12
N GLN A 451 -25.96 7.29 -10.84
CA GLN A 451 -25.84 8.65 -10.30
C GLN A 451 -27.12 9.10 -9.59
N GLY A 452 -28.27 8.55 -9.96
CA GLY A 452 -29.53 8.83 -9.27
C GLY A 452 -29.53 8.36 -7.80
N GLY A 453 -30.21 9.12 -6.94
CA GLY A 453 -30.39 8.83 -5.52
C GLY A 453 -29.19 9.17 -4.62
N SER A 454 -29.42 9.05 -3.31
CA SER A 454 -28.44 9.40 -2.28
C SER A 454 -27.65 8.18 -1.81
N VAL A 455 -26.35 8.36 -1.55
CA VAL A 455 -25.51 7.36 -0.87
C VAL A 455 -25.09 7.83 0.53
N ALA A 456 -25.77 8.84 1.08
CA ALA A 456 -25.42 9.45 2.38
C ALA A 456 -25.43 8.45 3.55
N ALA A 457 -26.27 7.41 3.49
CA ALA A 457 -26.33 6.34 4.50
C ALA A 457 -25.00 5.60 4.72
N ARG A 458 -24.04 5.72 3.78
CA ARG A 458 -22.68 5.16 3.91
C ARG A 458 -21.92 5.63 5.15
N SER A 459 -22.25 6.80 5.71
CA SER A 459 -21.64 7.30 6.96
C SER A 459 -22.26 6.68 8.22
N GLN A 460 -23.44 6.07 8.09
CA GLN A 460 -24.22 5.53 9.20
C GLN A 460 -24.11 4.00 9.33
N LEU A 461 -23.37 3.34 8.42
CA LEU A 461 -23.06 1.91 8.48
C LEU A 461 -22.41 1.43 9.80
N PRO A 462 -21.63 2.25 10.54
CA PRO A 462 -21.12 1.86 11.86
C PRO A 462 -22.21 1.49 12.87
N ALA A 463 -23.43 2.02 12.72
CA ALA A 463 -24.56 1.66 13.58
C ALA A 463 -24.96 0.18 13.47
N ILE A 464 -24.68 -0.45 12.33
CA ILE A 464 -24.94 -1.87 12.06
C ILE A 464 -23.67 -2.72 12.04
N GLY A 465 -22.57 -2.20 12.61
CA GLY A 465 -21.30 -2.93 12.72
C GLY A 465 -20.47 -2.99 11.43
N LEU A 466 -20.76 -2.14 10.45
CA LEU A 466 -20.01 -2.02 9.19
C LEU A 466 -19.23 -0.71 9.12
N PRO A 467 -18.09 -0.62 8.41
CA PRO A 467 -17.32 0.61 8.35
C PRO A 467 -18.07 1.73 7.62
N ALA A 468 -17.83 2.98 8.03
CA ALA A 468 -18.26 4.14 7.27
C ALA A 468 -17.34 4.38 6.07
N HIS A 469 -17.90 4.90 4.96
CA HIS A 469 -17.10 5.36 3.81
C HIS A 469 -17.10 6.88 3.70
N ALA A 470 -15.96 7.51 4.02
CA ALA A 470 -15.76 8.96 3.92
C ALA A 470 -15.10 9.41 2.60
N GLY A 471 -14.73 8.48 1.71
CA GLY A 471 -14.06 8.78 0.45
C GLY A 471 -14.99 9.36 -0.63
N PRO A 472 -14.49 9.57 -1.87
CA PRO A 472 -15.31 10.03 -2.98
C PRO A 472 -16.46 9.04 -3.29
N GLU A 473 -17.59 9.57 -3.76
CA GLU A 473 -18.80 8.76 -4.06
C GLU A 473 -18.66 7.93 -5.33
N ALA A 474 -17.91 8.39 -6.32
CA ALA A 474 -17.86 7.77 -7.64
C ALA A 474 -17.45 6.27 -7.60
N PRO A 475 -16.39 5.86 -6.87
CA PRO A 475 -16.04 4.43 -6.74
C PRO A 475 -17.14 3.61 -6.07
N LEU A 476 -17.80 4.16 -5.04
CA LEU A 476 -18.88 3.49 -4.33
C LEU A 476 -20.11 3.31 -5.22
N ARG A 477 -20.49 4.33 -5.98
CA ARG A 477 -21.60 4.25 -6.95
C ARG A 477 -21.32 3.20 -8.03
N GLY A 478 -20.07 3.08 -8.48
CA GLY A 478 -19.65 1.99 -9.36
C GLY A 478 -19.84 0.60 -8.76
N ARG A 479 -19.56 0.42 -7.45
CA ARG A 479 -19.81 -0.85 -6.74
C ARG A 479 -21.30 -1.13 -6.58
N VAL A 480 -22.09 -0.14 -6.19
CA VAL A 480 -23.56 -0.25 -6.07
C VAL A 480 -24.17 -0.69 -7.41
N MET A 481 -23.73 -0.09 -8.53
CA MET A 481 -24.14 -0.47 -9.88
C MET A 481 -23.88 -1.96 -10.17
N LEU A 482 -22.68 -2.45 -9.86
CA LEU A 482 -22.29 -3.84 -10.09
C LEU A 482 -23.11 -4.81 -9.23
N TYR A 483 -23.38 -4.48 -7.97
CA TYR A 483 -24.26 -5.28 -7.13
C TYR A 483 -25.72 -5.25 -7.59
N ALA A 484 -26.21 -4.12 -8.11
CA ALA A 484 -27.52 -4.04 -8.72
C ALA A 484 -27.64 -4.98 -9.93
N PHE A 485 -26.64 -5.00 -10.82
CA PHE A 485 -26.58 -5.96 -11.94
C PHE A 485 -26.50 -7.42 -11.49
N LYS A 486 -25.66 -7.72 -10.48
CA LYS A 486 -25.56 -9.07 -9.93
C LYS A 486 -26.92 -9.52 -9.39
N LEU A 487 -27.51 -8.78 -8.44
CA LEU A 487 -28.76 -9.19 -7.81
C LEU A 487 -29.94 -9.18 -8.79
N LEU A 488 -29.94 -8.31 -9.79
CA LEU A 488 -30.95 -8.34 -10.86
C LEU A 488 -31.01 -9.72 -11.53
N GLY A 489 -29.85 -10.28 -11.89
CA GLY A 489 -29.77 -11.60 -12.49
C GLY A 489 -30.24 -12.75 -11.56
N ARG A 490 -30.06 -12.62 -10.23
CA ARG A 490 -30.51 -13.62 -9.24
C ARG A 490 -32.01 -13.53 -9.00
N VAL A 491 -32.54 -12.31 -8.92
CA VAL A 491 -33.96 -12.07 -8.67
C VAL A 491 -34.81 -12.48 -9.88
N THR A 492 -34.34 -12.28 -11.11
CA THR A 492 -35.06 -12.69 -12.33
C THR A 492 -34.85 -14.15 -12.72
N GLY A 493 -33.85 -14.84 -12.15
CA GLY A 493 -33.48 -16.20 -12.53
C GLY A 493 -32.93 -16.33 -13.96
N ARG A 494 -32.64 -15.21 -14.64
CA ARG A 494 -32.18 -15.18 -16.04
C ARG A 494 -30.65 -15.21 -16.19
N ARG A 495 -29.91 -15.66 -15.17
CA ARG A 495 -28.44 -15.70 -15.19
C ARG A 495 -27.90 -16.86 -16.02
N VAL A 496 -26.80 -16.60 -16.72
CA VAL A 496 -26.07 -17.58 -17.52
C VAL A 496 -24.61 -17.62 -17.03
N GLY A 497 -24.14 -18.77 -16.53
CA GLY A 497 -22.69 -19.00 -16.29
C GLY A 497 -22.22 -19.43 -14.89
N ASP A 498 -23.09 -19.52 -13.88
CA ASP A 498 -22.74 -20.05 -12.55
C ASP A 498 -23.16 -21.53 -12.42
N PRO A 499 -22.43 -22.37 -11.64
CA PRO A 499 -22.86 -23.75 -11.35
C PRO A 499 -24.24 -23.75 -10.68
N PRO A 500 -25.08 -24.79 -10.89
CA PRO A 500 -26.43 -24.86 -10.32
C PRO A 500 -26.36 -24.71 -8.80
N ALA A 501 -27.25 -23.88 -8.24
CA ALA A 501 -27.37 -23.72 -6.80
C ALA A 501 -27.59 -25.08 -6.14
N PRO A 502 -26.99 -25.37 -4.97
CA PRO A 502 -27.35 -26.56 -4.22
C PRO A 502 -28.86 -26.49 -3.91
N ALA A 503 -29.59 -27.54 -4.26
CA ALA A 503 -31.01 -27.66 -3.98
C ALA A 503 -31.24 -27.43 -2.48
N GLY A 504 -32.21 -26.56 -2.16
CA GLY A 504 -32.52 -26.18 -0.78
C GLY A 504 -32.88 -27.40 0.08
N SER A 505 -32.48 -27.32 1.36
CA SER A 505 -33.17 -28.01 2.43
C SER A 505 -34.48 -27.27 2.69
N ASP A 506 -35.59 -27.92 2.38
CA ASP A 506 -36.94 -27.57 2.85
C ASP A 506 -37.01 -27.46 4.38
#